data_AF-A0A8H4S3C1-F1
#
_entry.id   AF-A0A8H4S3C1-F1
#
_cell.length_a   1.000
_cell.length_b   1.000
_cell.length_c   1.000
_cell.angle_alpha   90.00
_cell.angle_beta   90.00
_cell.angle_gamma   90.00
#
_symmetry.space_group_name_H-M   'P 1'
#
loop_
_entity.id
_entity.type
_entity.pdbx_description
1 polymer ?
#
loop_
_entity_poly.entity_id
_entity_poly.type
_entity_poly.pdbx_seq_one_letter_code
_entity_poly.pdbx_strand_id
1 'polypeptide(L)'
;MSTPPPKHRDLGHAIVHNNCKFPVYLWSVASTVLPEQTLLPNDEYSEVFRENTDTGGIAIKISTDRDGLYTSAPQMICVQPFLHKGTGPETG
;
A
#
# COMPACT_ATOMS: atom_id res chain seq x y z
N MET A 1 18.13 32.81 3.30
CA MET A 1 17.57 31.86 2.32
C MET A 1 16.40 31.16 2.98
N SER A 2 15.17 31.44 2.55
CA SER A 2 13.96 30.84 3.16
C SER A 2 13.71 29.49 2.49
N THR A 3 13.73 28.42 3.26
CA THR A 3 13.39 27.08 2.77
C THR A 3 11.95 27.11 2.23
N PRO A 4 11.69 26.73 0.97
CA PRO A 4 10.32 26.68 0.47
C PRO A 4 9.50 25.72 1.34
N PRO A 5 8.23 26.04 1.63
CA PRO A 5 7.35 25.16 2.39
C PRO A 5 7.27 23.80 1.69
N PRO A 6 7.20 22.69 2.45
CA PRO A 6 7.07 21.37 1.85
C PRO A 6 5.86 21.38 0.91
N LYS A 7 6.08 21.10 -0.38
CA LYS A 7 4.99 20.90 -1.33
C LYS A 7 4.15 19.75 -0.77
N HIS A 8 2.90 20.04 -0.39
CA HIS A 8 1.94 19.03 -0.03
C HIS A 8 1.80 18.12 -1.27
N ARG A 9 2.45 16.96 -1.24
CA ARG A 9 2.20 15.94 -2.24
C ARG A 9 0.84 15.39 -1.85
N ASP A 10 -0.19 15.67 -2.64
CA ASP A 10 -1.45 14.96 -2.54
C ASP A 10 -1.17 13.50 -2.93
N LEU A 11 -0.76 12.72 -1.94
CA LEU A 11 -0.46 11.32 -2.10
C LEU A 11 -1.80 10.59 -2.32
N GLY A 12 -1.85 9.73 -3.34
CA GLY A 12 -2.99 8.86 -3.55
C GLY A 12 -3.24 7.94 -2.36
N HIS A 13 -4.38 7.25 -2.33
CA HIS A 13 -4.72 6.32 -1.27
C HIS A 13 -5.04 4.95 -1.86
N ALA A 14 -4.58 3.89 -1.20
CA ALA A 14 -5.08 2.54 -1.42
C ALA A 14 -6.26 2.33 -0.47
N ILE A 15 -7.40 1.89 -1.01
CA ILE A 15 -8.60 1.59 -0.23
C ILE A 15 -9.04 0.16 -0.55
N VAL A 16 -9.26 -0.65 0.49
CA VAL A 16 -9.75 -2.02 0.39
C VAL A 16 -11.04 -2.13 1.19
N HIS A 17 -12.14 -2.42 0.51
CA HIS A 17 -13.42 -2.69 1.15
C HIS A 17 -13.67 -4.19 1.20
N ASN A 18 -13.94 -4.73 2.38
CA ASN A 18 -14.35 -6.11 2.53
C ASN A 18 -15.86 -6.26 2.36
N ASN A 19 -16.32 -6.46 1.13
CA ASN A 19 -17.74 -6.76 0.87
C ASN A 19 -18.08 -8.26 1.02
N CYS A 20 -17.16 -9.09 1.50
CA CYS A 20 -17.42 -10.51 1.76
C CYS A 20 -18.24 -10.69 3.05
N LYS A 21 -18.87 -11.87 3.19
CA LYS A 21 -19.62 -12.25 4.40
C LYS A 21 -18.74 -12.82 5.53
N PHE A 22 -17.41 -12.78 5.36
CA PHE A 22 -16.43 -13.36 6.27
C PHE A 22 -15.22 -12.41 6.38
N PRO A 23 -14.40 -12.53 7.45
CA PRO A 23 -13.23 -11.68 7.62
C PRO A 23 -12.15 -11.98 6.58
N VAL A 24 -11.42 -10.95 6.17
CA VAL A 24 -10.22 -11.09 5.34
C VAL A 24 -9.03 -10.48 6.07
N TYR A 25 -7.83 -10.97 5.75
CA TYR A 25 -6.57 -10.60 6.39
C TYR A 25 -5.67 -9.93 5.37
N LEU A 26 -5.13 -8.78 5.74
CA LEU A 26 -4.40 -7.90 4.83
C LEU A 26 -3.02 -7.54 5.41
N TRP A 27 -2.03 -7.42 4.53
CA TRP A 27 -0.71 -6.89 4.85
C TRP A 27 -0.27 -5.87 3.79
N SER A 28 0.29 -4.75 4.26
CA SER A 28 1.04 -3.81 3.41
C SER A 28 2.51 -4.20 3.42
N VAL A 29 3.01 -4.64 2.27
CA VAL A 29 4.35 -5.20 2.09
C VAL A 29 5.18 -4.31 1.20
N ALA A 30 6.30 -3.83 1.76
CA ALA A 30 7.29 -3.03 1.06
C ALA A 30 8.69 -3.59 1.40
N SER A 31 9.66 -2.75 1.76
CA SER A 31 10.94 -3.21 2.36
C SER A 31 10.72 -3.83 3.74
N THR A 32 9.64 -3.45 4.41
CA THR A 32 9.14 -4.08 5.63
C THR A 32 7.69 -4.53 5.43
N VAL A 33 7.31 -5.58 6.15
CA VAL A 33 5.93 -6.05 6.25
C VAL A 33 5.29 -5.35 7.45
N LEU A 34 4.19 -4.63 7.22
CA LEU A 34 3.39 -4.07 8.31
C LEU A 34 2.53 -5.15 9.00
N PRO A 35 2.08 -4.91 10.25
CA PRO A 35 1.24 -5.86 10.98
C PRO A 35 -0.04 -6.24 10.21
N GLU A 36 -0.48 -7.50 10.39
CA GLU A 36 -1.73 -8.00 9.83
C GLU A 36 -2.91 -7.09 10.22
N GLN A 37 -3.74 -6.75 9.25
CA GLN A 37 -5.02 -6.08 9.44
C GLN A 37 -6.14 -7.07 9.19
N THR A 38 -7.01 -7.26 10.18
CA THR A 38 -8.24 -8.03 10.02
C THR A 38 -9.36 -7.08 9.61
N LEU A 39 -9.96 -7.31 8.44
CA LEU A 39 -11.14 -6.58 7.98
C LEU A 39 -12.36 -7.49 8.16
N LEU A 40 -13.30 -7.09 9.03
CA LEU A 40 -14.58 -7.79 9.17
C LEU A 40 -15.51 -7.50 7.98
N PRO A 41 -16.66 -8.19 7.86
CA PRO A 41 -17.63 -7.88 6.83
C PRO A 41 -18.06 -6.41 6.85
N ASN A 42 -17.94 -5.76 5.70
CA ASN A 42 -18.19 -4.33 5.44
C ASN A 42 -17.17 -3.35 6.05
N ASP A 43 -16.04 -3.85 6.57
CA ASP A 43 -14.94 -2.98 6.99
C ASP A 43 -14.13 -2.48 5.80
N GLU A 44 -13.37 -1.42 6.06
CA GLU A 44 -12.47 -0.80 5.11
C GLU A 44 -11.06 -0.66 5.71
N TYR A 45 -10.05 -0.91 4.87
CA TYR A 45 -8.68 -0.50 5.12
C TYR A 45 -8.30 0.62 4.15
N SER A 46 -7.67 1.67 4.66
CA SER A 46 -7.06 2.70 3.83
C SER A 46 -5.62 2.97 4.25
N GLU A 47 -4.75 3.18 3.25
CA GLU A 47 -3.41 3.71 3.49
C GLU A 47 -3.05 4.77 2.47
N VAL A 48 -2.29 5.76 2.93
CA VAL A 48 -1.68 6.76 2.05
C VAL A 48 -0.54 6.08 1.29
N PHE A 49 -0.47 6.37 0.00
CA PHE A 49 0.64 5.98 -0.86
C PHE A 49 1.95 6.50 -0.27
N ARG A 50 2.78 5.60 0.25
CA ARG A 50 4.12 5.94 0.75
C ARG A 50 5.17 5.65 -0.32
N GLU A 51 6.21 6.47 -0.34
CA GLU A 51 7.34 6.23 -1.23
C GLU A 51 8.21 5.15 -0.60
N ASN A 52 8.49 4.10 -1.36
CA ASN A 52 9.55 3.16 -1.02
C ASN A 52 10.61 3.19 -2.11
N THR A 53 11.75 3.79 -1.79
CA THR A 53 12.90 3.89 -2.69
C THR A 53 13.56 2.55 -2.96
N ASP A 54 13.31 1.55 -2.11
CA ASP A 54 14.10 0.32 -2.10
C ASP A 54 13.44 -0.82 -2.87
N THR A 55 12.10 -0.91 -2.88
CA THR A 55 11.37 -2.08 -3.41
C THR A 55 10.56 -1.84 -4.67
N GLY A 56 10.74 -0.71 -5.36
CA GLY A 56 10.04 -0.40 -6.63
C GLY A 56 8.52 -0.20 -6.50
N GLY A 57 7.97 -0.29 -5.29
CA GLY A 57 6.55 -0.15 -5.01
C GLY A 57 6.15 -0.80 -3.67
N ILE A 58 4.86 -0.77 -3.40
CA ILE A 58 4.21 -1.39 -2.23
C ILE A 58 3.19 -2.39 -2.75
N ALA A 59 3.09 -3.54 -2.10
CA ALA A 59 2.07 -4.54 -2.38
C ALA A 59 1.11 -4.67 -1.20
N ILE A 60 -0.17 -4.51 -1.47
CA ILE A 60 -1.23 -4.96 -0.56
C ILE A 60 -1.49 -6.43 -0.86
N LYS A 61 -1.26 -7.29 0.12
CA LYS A 61 -1.54 -8.72 0.05
C LYS A 61 -2.76 -9.04 0.90
N ILE A 62 -3.69 -9.81 0.36
CA ILE A 62 -4.96 -10.15 1.02
C ILE A 62 -5.16 -11.66 0.97
N SER A 63 -5.54 -12.26 2.09
CA SER A 63 -5.92 -13.67 2.19
C SER A 63 -7.23 -13.84 2.95
N THR A 64 -7.91 -14.96 2.70
CA THR A 64 -9.06 -15.39 3.50
C THR A 64 -8.65 -16.17 4.74
N ASP A 65 -7.38 -16.60 4.79
CA ASP A 65 -6.82 -17.36 5.90
C ASP A 65 -5.99 -16.44 6.79
N ARG A 66 -6.18 -16.60 8.11
CA ARG A 66 -5.36 -15.91 9.11
C ARG A 66 -3.90 -16.33 8.95
N ASP A 67 -2.98 -15.37 9.07
CA ASP A 67 -1.55 -15.60 8.83
C ASP A 67 -1.23 -16.10 7.41
N GLY A 68 -2.17 -15.92 6.46
CA GLY A 68 -2.09 -16.38 5.08
C GLY A 68 -0.84 -15.91 4.33
N LEU A 69 -0.22 -14.81 4.77
CA LEU A 69 1.07 -14.35 4.26
C LEU A 69 2.20 -15.38 4.43
N TYR A 70 2.16 -16.15 5.52
CA TYR A 70 3.24 -17.04 5.96
C TYR A 70 2.92 -18.53 5.82
N THR A 71 1.66 -18.88 5.59
CA THR A 71 1.17 -20.27 5.56
C THR A 71 0.99 -20.83 4.15
N SER A 72 1.52 -20.15 3.12
CA SER A 72 1.32 -20.51 1.71
C SER A 72 -0.15 -20.53 1.26
N ALA A 73 -1.03 -19.82 1.99
CA ALA A 73 -2.42 -19.65 1.61
C ALA A 73 -2.55 -18.87 0.29
N PRO A 74 -3.67 -19.04 -0.44
CA PRO A 74 -3.99 -18.18 -1.58
C PRO A 74 -3.99 -16.70 -1.19
N GLN A 75 -3.39 -15.87 -2.05
CA GLN A 75 -3.27 -14.42 -1.84
C GLN A 75 -3.73 -13.66 -3.07
N MET A 76 -4.55 -12.63 -2.87
CA MET A 76 -4.74 -11.56 -3.85
C MET A 76 -3.67 -10.49 -3.63
N ILE A 77 -3.07 -9.99 -4.70
CA ILE A 77 -1.97 -9.02 -4.64
C ILE A 77 -2.33 -7.80 -5.47
N CYS A 78 -2.40 -6.64 -4.81
CA CYS A 78 -2.59 -5.35 -5.43
C CYS A 78 -1.28 -4.57 -5.31
N VAL A 79 -0.67 -4.23 -6.46
CA VAL A 79 0.63 -3.54 -6.47
C VAL A 79 0.43 -2.07 -6.76
N GLN A 80 1.01 -1.24 -5.91
CA GLN A 80 1.17 0.17 -6.10
C GLN A 80 2.59 0.45 -6.64
N PRO A 81 2.75 0.71 -7.95
CA PRO A 81 4.06 0.97 -8.53
C PRO A 81 4.58 2.34 -8.07
N PHE A 82 5.88 2.41 -7.75
CA PHE A 82 6.53 3.70 -7.62
C PHE A 82 6.90 4.21 -9.02
N LEU A 83 6.17 5.22 -9.50
CA LEU A 83 6.53 5.90 -10.75
C LEU A 83 7.54 7.00 -10.42
N HIS A 84 8.78 6.86 -10.90
CA HIS A 84 9.72 7.97 -10.90
C HIS A 84 9.09 9.09 -11.75
N LYS A 85 8.69 10.20 -11.12
CA LYS A 85 8.42 11.43 -11.89
C LYS A 85 9.74 11.78 -12.55
N GLY A 86 9.83 11.60 -13.86
CA GLY A 86 10.98 12.06 -14.63
C GLY A 86 11.21 13.53 -14.28
N THR A 87 12.39 13.82 -13.74
CA THR A 87 12.88 15.18 -13.59
C THR A 87 12.97 15.72 -15.02
N GLY A 88 11.96 16.46 -15.46
CA GLY A 88 12.04 17.20 -16.70
C GLY A 88 13.21 18.18 -16.61
N PRO A 89 14.01 18.35 -17.67
CA PRO A 89 15.03 19.37 -17.67
C PRO A 89 14.35 20.74 -17.80
N GLU A 90 14.09 21.40 -16.68
CA GLU A 90 14.05 22.86 -16.67
C GLU A 90 15.48 23.35 -16.47
N THR A 91 16.19 23.59 -17.57
CA THR A 91 17.30 24.57 -17.65
C THR A 91 17.77 24.68 -19.10
N GLY A 92 17.73 25.90 -19.65
CA GLY A 92 18.29 26.27 -20.94
C GLY A 92 17.56 27.41 -21.61
#